data_AF-A0A089LKL2-F1
#
_entry.id   AF-A0A089LKL2-F1
#
_cell.length_a   1.000
_cell.length_b   1.000
_cell.length_c   1.000
_cell.angle_alpha   90.00
_cell.angle_beta   90.00
_cell.angle_gamma   90.00
#
_symmetry.space_group_name_H-M   'P 1'
#
loop_
_entity.id
_entity.type
_entity.pdbx_description
1 polymer ?
#
loop_
_entity_poly.entity_id
_entity_poly.type
_entity_poly.pdbx_seq_one_letter_code
_entity_poly.pdbx_strand_id
1 'polypeptide(L)' 'MSRLQVVYAISDILQHCGVCPQRVKLSQKYGSTYSKIDGYCNRECPVGGLLQLQGKELIRERA' A
#
# COMPACT_ATOMS: atom_id res chain seq x y z
N MET A 1 -17.53 6.71 3.29
CA MET A 1 -17.05 7.05 1.92
C MET A 1 -17.70 6.09 0.94
N SER A 2 -17.96 6.50 -0.31
CA SER A 2 -18.37 5.54 -1.34
C SER A 2 -17.18 4.68 -1.78
N ARG A 3 -17.44 3.46 -2.27
CA ARG A 3 -16.37 2.59 -2.78
C ARG A 3 -15.49 3.29 -3.84
N LEU A 4 -16.09 4.10 -4.69
CA LEU A 4 -15.36 4.88 -5.71
C LEU A 4 -14.42 5.90 -5.08
N GLN A 5 -14.85 6.60 -4.03
CA GLN A 5 -14.01 7.55 -3.30
C GLN A 5 -12.80 6.85 -2.64
N VAL A 6 -13.00 5.67 -2.06
CA VAL A 6 -11.90 4.87 -1.48
C VAL A 6 -10.89 4.45 -2.55
N VAL A 7 -11.35 4.06 -3.75
CA VAL A 7 -10.45 3.73 -4.88
C VAL A 7 -9.61 4.93 -5.32
N TYR A 8 -10.19 6.13 -5.37
CA TYR A 8 -9.44 7.34 -5.70
C TYR A 8 -8.41 7.67 -4.61
N ALA A 9 -8.81 7.62 -3.33
CA ALA A 9 -7.89 7.84 -2.21
C ALA A 9 -6.71 6.85 -2.23
N ILE A 10 -6.96 5.57 -2.51
CA ILE A 10 -5.91 4.57 -2.68
C ILE A 10 -5.00 4.90 -3.86
N SER A 11 -5.56 5.35 -4.98
CA SER A 11 -4.78 5.70 -6.17
C SER A 11 -3.84 6.87 -5.89
N ASP A 12 -4.29 7.87 -5.16
CA ASP A 12 -3.47 9.01 -4.73
C ASP A 12 -2.35 8.56 -3.78
N ILE A 13 -2.65 7.70 -2.80
CA ILE A 13 -1.65 7.12 -1.90
C ILE A 13 -0.57 6.36 -2.70
N LEU A 14 -0.96 5.61 -3.73
CA LEU A 14 -0.03 4.84 -4.55
C LEU A 14 0.92 5.70 -5.39
N GLN A 15 0.54 6.93 -5.75
CA GLN A 15 1.45 7.87 -6.42
C GLN A 15 2.73 8.12 -5.59
N HIS A 16 2.59 8.21 -4.27
CA HIS A 16 3.73 8.36 -3.35
C HIS A 16 4.63 7.12 -3.31
N CYS A 17 4.07 5.93 -3.53
CA CYS A 17 4.80 4.67 -3.51
C CYS A 17 5.55 4.36 -4.82
N GLY A 18 5.13 4.96 -5.94
CA GLY A 18 5.69 4.71 -7.28
C GLY A 18 7.15 5.13 -7.43
N VAL A 19 7.56 6.18 -6.71
CA VAL A 19 8.93 6.74 -6.73
C VAL A 19 9.69 6.52 -5.42
N CYS A 20 9.19 5.65 -4.54
CA CYS A 20 9.75 5.48 -3.19
C CYS A 20 11.16 4.85 -3.23
N PRO A 21 12.22 5.59 -2.83
CA PRO A 21 13.59 5.08 -2.88
C PRO A 21 13.82 3.90 -1.93
N GLN A 22 13.08 3.85 -0.82
CA GLN A 22 13.14 2.73 0.12
C GLN A 22 12.56 1.45 -0.49
N ARG A 23 11.45 1.56 -1.25
CA ARG A 23 10.89 0.42 -1.98
C ARG A 23 11.89 -0.11 -3.01
N VAL A 24 12.57 0.77 -3.74
CA VAL A 24 13.64 0.40 -4.69
C VAL A 24 14.78 -0.35 -3.98
N LYS A 25 15.27 0.16 -2.85
CA LYS A 25 16.31 -0.52 -2.04
C LYS A 25 15.88 -1.89 -1.56
N LEU A 26 14.63 -2.03 -1.10
CA LEU A 26 14.08 -3.31 -0.65
C LEU A 26 13.92 -4.29 -1.80
N SER A 27 13.49 -3.83 -2.98
CA SER A 27 13.45 -4.63 -4.21
C SER A 27 14.84 -5.09 -4.65
N GLN A 28 15.87 -4.24 -4.55
CA GLN A 28 17.25 -4.64 -4.82
C GLN A 28 17.75 -5.70 -3.81
N LYS A 29 17.39 -5.56 -2.54
CA LYS A 29 17.83 -6.46 -1.46
C LYS A 29 17.11 -7.82 -1.45
N TYR A 30 15.81 -7.82 -1.71
CA TYR A 30 14.94 -9.00 -1.57
C TYR A 30 14.39 -9.52 -2.91
N GLY A 31 14.77 -8.90 -4.02
CA GLY A 31 14.25 -9.22 -5.35
C GLY A 31 12.74 -9.10 -5.40
N SER A 32 12.09 -10.11 -5.97
CA SER A 32 10.63 -10.21 -6.09
C SER A 32 9.97 -10.82 -4.84
N THR A 33 10.64 -10.84 -3.69
CA THR A 33 10.03 -11.33 -2.43
C THR A 33 9.09 -10.27 -1.85
N TYR A 34 7.95 -10.06 -2.49
CA TYR A 34 6.99 -9.00 -2.16
C TYR A 34 6.49 -9.09 -0.72
N SER A 35 6.36 -10.28 -0.13
CA SER A 35 5.98 -10.42 1.28
C SER A 35 6.92 -9.71 2.25
N LYS A 36 8.23 -9.62 1.95
CA LYS A 36 9.20 -8.86 2.74
C LYS A 36 9.11 -7.36 2.48
N ILE A 37 8.94 -6.98 1.23
CA ILE A 37 8.84 -5.57 0.81
C ILE A 37 7.56 -4.96 1.35
N ASP A 38 6.42 -5.57 1.06
CA ASP A 38 5.10 -5.15 1.52
C ASP A 38 5.01 -5.29 3.04
N GLY A 39 5.61 -6.33 3.62
CA GLY A 39 5.69 -6.50 5.06
C GLY A 39 6.41 -5.35 5.76
N TYR A 40 7.44 -4.77 5.14
CA TYR A 40 8.09 -3.54 5.62
C TYR A 40 7.19 -2.33 5.36
N CYS A 41 6.72 -2.14 4.12
CA CYS A 41 5.91 -0.97 3.75
C CYS A 41 4.64 -0.87 4.62
N ASN A 42 3.98 -1.98 4.91
CA ASN A 42 2.75 -2.00 5.70
C ASN A 42 2.97 -1.73 7.19
N ARG A 43 4.18 -2.00 7.73
CA ARG A 43 4.48 -1.87 9.17
C ARG A 43 5.29 -0.63 9.52
N GLU A 44 6.24 -0.27 8.67
CA GLU A 44 7.26 0.73 8.96
C GLU A 44 7.06 2.02 8.16
N CYS A 45 6.30 1.99 7.05
CA CYS A 45 6.04 3.17 6.24
C CYS A 45 4.67 3.79 6.58
N PRO A 46 4.61 5.08 6.98
CA PRO A 46 3.34 5.75 7.26
C PRO A 46 2.35 5.70 6.08
N VAL A 47 2.86 5.83 4.85
CA VAL A 47 2.06 5.75 3.62
C VAL A 47 1.50 4.33 3.42
N GLY A 48 2.30 3.30 3.70
CA GLY A 48 1.84 1.91 3.61
C GLY A 48 0.82 1.56 4.70
N GLY A 49 0.96 2.13 5.90
CA GLY A 49 -0.06 2.04 6.95
C GLY A 49 -1.39 2.68 6.53
N LEU A 50 -1.35 3.87 5.94
CA LEU A 50 -2.54 4.54 5.37
C LEU A 50 -3.18 3.71 4.25
N LEU A 51 -2.38 3.15 3.35
CA LEU A 51 -2.85 2.26 2.29
C LEU A 51 -3.61 1.05 2.85
N GLN A 52 -3.08 0.42 3.89
CA GLN A 52 -3.74 -0.70 4.57
C GLN A 52 -5.05 -0.30 5.25
N LEU A 53 -5.12 0.88 5.85
CA LEU A 53 -6.35 1.38 6.46
C LEU A 53 -7.43 1.62 5.40
N GLN A 54 -7.10 2.30 4.30
CA GLN A 54 -8.03 2.54 3.19
C GLN A 54 -8.47 1.25 2.50
N GLY A 55 -7.55 0.28 2.35
CA GLY A 55 -7.87 -1.03 1.78
C GLY A 55 -8.91 -1.82 2.60
N LYS A 56 -8.96 -1.63 3.93
CA LYS A 56 -9.99 -2.28 4.78
C LYS A 56 -11.39 -1.75 4.48
N GLU A 57 -11.53 -0.51 4.02
CA GLU A 57 -12.82 0.06 3.60
C GLU A 57 -13.32 -0.54 2.29
N LEU A 58 -12.47 -1.24 1.53
CA LEU A 58 -12.86 -1.98 0.32
C LEU A 58 -13.29 -3.42 0.59
N ILE A 59 -13.19 -3.91 1.84
CA ILE A 59 -13.61 -5.27 2.17
C ILE A 59 -15.13 -5.35 1.90
N ARG A 60 -15.52 -6.28 1.01
CA ARG A 60 -16.93 -6.62 0.79
C ARG A 60 -17.55 -6.96 2.14
N GLU A 61 -18.61 -6.26 2.53
CA GLU A 61 -19.63 -6.85 3.40
C GLU A 61 -19.96 -8.21 2.77
N ARG A 62 -19.63 -9.30 3.47
CA ARG A 62 -20.17 -10.61 3.10
C ARG A 62 -21.67 -10.49 3.29
N ALA A 63 -22.40 -10.37 2.18
CA ALA A 63 -23.82 -10.67 2.11
C ALA A 63 -24.06 -12.13 2.46
#